data_AF-T1BEG1-F1
#
_entry.id   AF-T1BEG1-F1
#
_cell.length_a   1.000
_cell.length_b   1.000
_cell.length_c   1.000
_cell.angle_alpha   90.00
_cell.angle_beta   90.00
_cell.angle_gamma   90.00
#
_symmetry.space_group_name_H-M   'P 1'
#
loop_
_entity.id
_entity.type
_entity.pdbx_description
1 polymer ?
#
loop_
_entity_poly.entity_id
_entity_poly.type
_entity_poly.pdbx_seq_one_letter_code
_entity_poly.pdbx_strand_id
1 'polypeptide(L)' 'MVEQTLKGSGEIIKISELKRRLPKRVMHQTLMQILDYLQESGKILITTKGVVWTYTPSEQMKALKKGGLEL' A
#
# COMPACT_ATOMS: atom_id res chain seq x y z
N MET A 1 -3.49 -6.52 4.92
CA MET A 1 -2.44 -6.48 5.96
C MET A 1 -1.37 -5.46 5.61
N VAL A 2 -0.55 -5.69 4.57
CA VAL A 2 0.50 -4.75 4.14
C VAL A 2 -0.07 -3.40 3.68
N GLU A 3 -1.08 -3.40 2.80
CA GLU A 3 -1.73 -2.16 2.34
C GLU A 3 -2.32 -1.33 3.49
N GLN A 4 -2.96 -1.98 4.46
CA GLN A 4 -3.57 -1.29 5.60
C GLN A 4 -2.49 -0.65 6.49
N THR A 5 -1.38 -1.36 6.75
CA THR A 5 -0.25 -0.83 7.51
C THR A 5 0.40 0.35 6.80
N LEU A 6 0.57 0.30 5.47
CA LEU A 6 1.11 1.40 4.68
C LEU A 6 0.18 2.61 4.66
N LYS A 7 -1.11 2.39 4.38
CA LYS A 7 -2.14 3.43 4.34
C LYS A 7 -2.29 4.15 5.69
N GLY A 8 -2.15 3.42 6.80
CA GLY A 8 -2.22 3.97 8.15
C GLY A 8 -0.94 4.66 8.63
N SER A 9 0.18 4.55 7.90
CA SER A 9 1.46 5.15 8.35
C SER A 9 1.49 6.67 8.19
N GLY A 10 0.87 7.21 7.12
CA GLY A 10 0.86 8.65 6.85
C GLY A 10 2.23 9.27 6.51
N GLU A 11 3.31 8.51 6.56
CA GLU A 11 4.70 8.98 6.39
C GLU A 11 5.54 7.95 5.63
N ILE A 12 6.78 8.32 5.27
CA ILE A 12 7.73 7.40 4.64
C ILE A 12 8.21 6.38 5.67
N ILE A 13 7.98 5.10 5.43
CA ILE A 13 8.40 4.01 6.32
C ILE A 13 9.49 3.14 5.70
N LYS A 14 10.50 2.77 6.50
CA LYS A 14 11.52 1.81 6.06
C LYS A 14 10.92 0.41 5.93
N ILE A 15 11.42 -0.39 4.99
CA ILE A 15 10.95 -1.79 4.79
C ILE A 15 11.13 -2.63 6.07
N SER A 16 12.23 -2.42 6.80
CA SER A 16 12.48 -3.09 8.08
C SER A 16 11.44 -2.74 9.14
N GLU A 17 11.03 -1.47 9.20
CA GLU A 17 9.99 -0.99 10.11
C GLU A 17 8.61 -1.51 9.70
N LEU A 18 8.30 -1.48 8.40
CA LEU A 18 7.09 -2.08 7.85
C LEU A 18 6.98 -3.55 8.31
N LYS A 19 8.02 -4.36 8.17
CA LYS A 19 8.04 -5.77 8.61
C LYS A 19 7.71 -5.94 10.10
N ARG A 20 8.11 -5.00 10.96
CA ARG A 20 7.83 -5.02 12.40
C ARG A 20 6.38 -4.66 12.72
N ARG A 21 5.79 -3.75 11.95
CA ARG A 21 4.39 -3.30 12.11
C ARG A 21 3.36 -4.26 11.54
N LEU A 22 3.76 -5.25 10.74
CA LEU A 22 2.84 -6.25 10.22
C LEU A 22 2.31 -7.13 11.35
N PRO A 23 0.99 -7.38 11.43
CA PRO A 23 0.41 -8.23 12.47
C PRO A 23 0.81 -9.72 12.33
N LYS A 24 1.40 -10.11 11.19
CA LYS A 24 2.00 -11.44 10.99
C LYS A 24 3.35 -11.30 10.31
N ARG A 25 4.28 -12.20 10.64
CA ARG A 25 5.58 -12.26 9.96
C ARG A 25 5.38 -12.65 8.50
N VAL A 26 5.89 -11.82 7.59
CA VAL A 26 5.91 -12.08 6.15
C VAL A 26 7.34 -12.27 5.70
N MET A 27 7.58 -13.28 4.85
CA MET A 27 8.89 -13.51 4.24
C MET A 27 9.34 -12.29 3.44
N HIS A 28 10.65 -12.01 3.41
CA HIS A 28 11.16 -10.82 2.74
C HIS A 28 10.79 -10.80 1.26
N GLN A 29 10.98 -11.92 0.55
CA GLN A 29 10.62 -12.04 -0.87
C GLN A 29 9.15 -11.76 -1.11
N THR A 30 8.25 -12.37 -0.34
CA THR A 30 6.80 -12.13 -0.45
C THR A 30 6.46 -10.66 -0.19
N LEU A 31 7.09 -10.02 0.79
CA LEU A 31 6.89 -8.59 1.02
C LEU A 31 7.36 -7.76 -0.16
N MET A 32 8.51 -8.09 -0.77
CA MET A 32 9.01 -7.37 -1.95
C MET A 32 8.05 -7.54 -3.13
N GLN A 33 7.54 -8.74 -3.40
CA GLN A 33 6.54 -8.96 -4.45
C GLN A 33 5.26 -8.17 -4.21
N ILE A 34 4.81 -8.07 -2.96
CA ILE A 34 3.65 -7.23 -2.61
C ILE A 34 3.94 -5.75 -2.87
N LEU A 35 5.12 -5.26 -2.47
CA LEU A 35 5.49 -3.86 -2.68
C LEU A 35 5.65 -3.54 -4.17
N ASP A 36 6.23 -4.44 -4.95
CA ASP A 36 6.37 -4.30 -6.39
C ASP A 36 5.00 -4.14 -7.07
N TYR A 37 4.07 -5.05 -6.78
CA TYR A 37 2.69 -4.97 -7.26
C TYR A 37 1.97 -3.68 -6.83
N LEU A 38 2.18 -3.23 -5.58
CA LEU A 38 1.57 -1.99 -5.10
C LEU A 38 2.17 -0.75 -5.77
N GLN A 39 3.44 -0.79 -6.14
CA GLN A 39 4.10 0.28 -6.87
C GLN A 39 3.62 0.31 -8.34
N GLU A 40 3.57 -0.85 -9.00
CA GLU A 40 3.03 -0.97 -10.38
C GLU A 40 1.58 -0.49 -10.46
N SER A 41 0.76 -0.79 -9.45
CA SER A 41 -0.62 -0.29 -9.36
C SER A 41 -0.74 1.18 -8.94
N GLY A 42 0.38 1.89 -8.78
CA GLY A 42 0.43 3.32 -8.44
C GLY A 42 -0.04 3.64 -7.03
N LYS A 43 -0.10 2.63 -6.14
CA LYS A 43 -0.63 2.84 -4.79
C LYS A 43 0.39 3.38 -3.80
N ILE A 44 1.66 3.06 -4.05
CA ILE A 44 2.80 3.45 -3.23
C ILE A 44 3.92 3.99 -4.10
N LEU A 45 4.86 4.68 -3.46
CA LEU A 45 6.14 5.06 -4.05
C LEU A 45 7.27 4.47 -3.19
N ILE A 46 8.20 3.76 -3.83
CA ILE A 46 9.44 3.30 -3.20
C ILE A 46 10.54 4.32 -3.51
N THR A 47 11.17 4.82 -2.47
CA THR A 47 12.27 5.79 -2.53
C THR A 47 13.50 5.23 -1.81
N THR A 48 14.63 5.91 -1.92
CA THR A 48 15.85 5.59 -1.15
C THR A 48 15.63 5.67 0.36
N LYS A 49 14.65 6.46 0.83
CA LYS A 49 14.33 6.64 2.25
C LYS A 49 13.37 5.58 2.79
N GLY A 50 12.63 4.90 1.91
CA GLY A 50 11.60 3.95 2.29
C GLY A 50 10.39 4.00 1.36
N VAL A 51 9.27 3.48 1.86
CA VAL A 51 8.01 3.33 1.13
C VAL A 51 6.97 4.29 1.68
N VAL A 52 6.20 4.94 0.81
CA VAL A 52 5.09 5.81 1.21
C VAL A 52 3.83 5.48 0.43
N TRP A 53 2.67 5.58 1.10
CA TRP A 53 1.37 5.45 0.46
C TRP A 53 0.97 6.74 -0.25
N THR A 54 0.65 6.64 -1.54
CA THR A 54 0.32 7.81 -2.39
C THR A 54 -1.11 7.73 -2.95
N TYR A 55 -1.76 6.57 -2.88
CA TYR A 55 -3.09 6.38 -3.44
C TYR A 55 -4.17 7.21 -2.72
N THR A 56 -4.74 8.15 -3.46
CA THR A 56 -5.97 8.86 -3.07
C THR A 56 -7.06 8.59 -4.12
N PRO A 57 -8.11 7.82 -3.79
CA PRO A 57 -9.21 7.59 -4.73
C PRO A 57 -10.01 8.88 -4.94
N SER A 58 -10.38 9.18 -6.19
CA SER A 58 -11.26 10.32 -6.50
C SER A 58 -12.66 10.12 -5.92
N GLU A 59 -13.40 11.22 -5.73
CA GLU A 59 -14.80 11.15 -5.28
C GLU A 59 -15.67 10.33 -6.24
N GLN A 60 -15.44 10.41 -7.55
CA GLN A 60 -16.15 9.56 -8.53
C GLN A 60 -15.83 8.08 -8.31
N MET A 61 -14.56 7.73 -8.06
CA MET A 61 -14.15 6.34 -7.79
C MET A 61 -14.78 5.81 -6.49
N LYS A 62 -14.92 6.67 -5.48
CA LYS A 62 -15.62 6.32 -4.23
C LYS A 62 -17.12 6.11 -4.47
N ALA A 63 -17.74 6.95 -5.30
CA ALA A 63 -19.15 6.82 -5.66
C ALA A 63 -19.42 5.54 -6.45
N LEU A 64 -18.60 5.24 -7.47
CA LEU A 64 -18.65 3.99 -8.25
C LEU A 64 -18.52 2.75 -7.35
N LYS A 65 -17.59 2.76 -6.39
CA LYS A 65 -17.46 1.66 -5.40
C LYS A 65 -18.71 1.46 -4.55
N LYS A 66 -19.47 2.53 -4.26
CA LYS A 66 -20.69 2.47 -3.43
C LYS A 66 -21.93 2.10 -4.24
N GLY A 67 -22.01 2.59 -5.47
CA GLY A 67 -23.18 2.42 -6.36
C GLY A 67 -23.21 1.09 -7.11
N GLY A 68 -22.13 0.31 -7.09
CA GLY A 68 -22.00 -0.89 -7.91
C GLY A 68 -21.52 -0.53 -9.32
N LEU A 69 -20.57 -1.30 -9.83
CA LEU A 69 -20.15 -1.21 -11.23
C LEU A 69 -21.17 -1.99 -12.06
N GLU A 70 -22.14 -1.31 -12.65
CA GLU A 70 -22.83 -1.83 -13.83
C GLU A 70 -21.91 -1.52 -15.02
N LEU A 71 -21.14 -2.53 -15.45
CA LEU A 71 -20.28 -2.50 -16.64
C LEU A 71 -21.04 -3.05 -17.84
#